data_AF-A0A1E1LV06-F1
#
_entry.id   AF-A0A1E1LV06-F1
#
_cell.length_a   1.000
_cell.length_b   1.000
_cell.length_c   1.000
_cell.angle_alpha   90.00
_cell.angle_beta   90.00
_cell.angle_gamma   90.00
#
_symmetry.space_group_name_H-M   'P 1'
#
loop_
_entity.id
_entity.type
_entity.pdbx_description
1 polymer ?
#
loop_
_entity_poly.entity_id
_entity_poly.type
_entity_poly.pdbx_seq_one_letter_code
_entity_poly.pdbx_strand_id
1 'polypeptide(L)'
;MYLQRAGKGLGICSGSRFGATRAYATTPYSAPAPNPSRITDADVHAARSYCANLLQKFDSPSYTLQTFIPPSARDAYLSIRALNIELARIPDLISNPTVGAFRMQFWRDNVTRTFANTPPKEPVAILLHQALRSLQTQHPGISTSAMKGWFMKVINAREQYMDNRPYTDMEDLETYAENTYSTLMYLTLANLPLHSLAADHVASHIGKATGIAAVLRGLPLLAFPPPPNHHSNSSAFGGGGSGTRHGSVVLPLDVMAQAGVKEEDVFRQGAEAPGLKDAIFSVATRANDHLITAREMLKNLQQGKDAGHDFEHEGEEGHQYSEASFKGSSQADEIEHGFGVLMPALPTRLWLEKLEKCDFDVFRPELRSRDWRLPWKGYWAYSRRSI
;
A
#
# COMPACT_ATOMS: atom_id res chain seq x y z
N MET A 1 -37.22 -70.11 -28.37
CA MET A 1 -36.75 -71.41 -27.86
C MET A 1 -35.56 -71.14 -26.93
N TYR A 2 -35.83 -71.01 -25.64
CA TYR A 2 -35.48 -71.99 -24.59
C TYR A 2 -33.98 -72.08 -24.24
N LEU A 3 -33.65 -71.37 -23.16
CA LEU A 3 -32.79 -71.73 -22.02
C LEU A 3 -32.01 -73.07 -22.09
N GLN A 4 -30.71 -73.01 -21.82
CA GLN A 4 -30.13 -73.83 -20.73
C GLN A 4 -28.82 -73.24 -20.18
N ARG A 5 -28.77 -73.14 -18.84
CA ARG A 5 -27.61 -72.83 -18.00
C ARG A 5 -26.70 -74.05 -17.88
N ALA A 6 -25.38 -73.82 -17.78
CA ALA A 6 -24.50 -74.56 -16.86
C ALA A 6 -23.25 -73.71 -16.58
N GLY A 7 -22.87 -73.59 -15.30
CA GLY A 7 -21.73 -72.79 -14.84
C GLY A 7 -20.62 -73.61 -14.19
N LYS A 8 -19.63 -72.87 -13.66
CA LYS A 8 -18.44 -73.20 -12.82
C LYS A 8 -17.15 -72.86 -13.57
N GLY A 9 -16.15 -72.17 -13.03
CA GLY A 9 -15.97 -71.46 -11.77
C GLY A 9 -14.61 -70.77 -11.89
N LEU A 10 -14.56 -69.45 -11.71
CA LEU A 10 -13.33 -68.66 -11.85
C LEU A 10 -12.60 -68.60 -10.51
N GLY A 11 -11.38 -69.13 -10.50
CA GLY A 11 -10.43 -69.03 -9.41
C GLY A 11 -10.03 -67.58 -9.13
N ILE A 12 -9.90 -67.30 -7.84
CA ILE A 12 -9.56 -66.01 -7.26
C ILE A 12 -8.08 -65.71 -7.56
N CYS A 13 -7.81 -64.62 -8.29
CA CYS A 13 -6.50 -63.97 -8.29
C CYS A 13 -6.63 -62.61 -7.61
N SER A 14 -6.06 -62.52 -6.41
CA SER A 14 -5.84 -61.29 -5.65
C SER A 14 -4.81 -60.40 -6.38
N GLY A 15 -5.25 -59.25 -6.88
CA GLY A 15 -4.39 -58.21 -7.43
C GLY A 15 -4.70 -56.88 -6.76
N SER A 16 -3.74 -56.38 -5.98
CA SER A 16 -3.81 -55.17 -5.16
C SER A 16 -4.27 -53.93 -5.94
N ARG A 17 -5.34 -53.27 -5.46
CA ARG A 17 -5.69 -51.91 -5.86
C ARG A 17 -4.73 -50.94 -5.18
N PHE A 18 -3.80 -50.37 -5.93
CA PHE A 18 -3.11 -49.14 -5.53
C PHE A 18 -4.11 -47.99 -5.59
N GLY A 19 -4.73 -47.67 -4.45
CA GLY A 19 -5.44 -46.41 -4.26
C GLY A 19 -4.42 -45.30 -4.13
N ALA A 20 -4.26 -44.49 -5.19
CA ALA A 20 -3.52 -43.23 -5.08
C ALA A 20 -4.39 -42.23 -4.28
N THR A 21 -4.23 -42.22 -2.96
CA THR A 21 -4.76 -41.16 -2.10
C THR A 21 -4.04 -39.87 -2.49
N ARG A 22 -4.72 -38.96 -3.20
CA ARG A 22 -4.27 -37.57 -3.31
C ARG A 22 -4.33 -36.96 -1.91
N ALA A 23 -3.22 -37.02 -1.19
CA ALA A 23 -3.02 -36.20 -0.01
C ALA A 23 -2.84 -34.76 -0.48
N TYR A 24 -3.85 -33.92 -0.25
CA TYR A 24 -3.66 -32.48 -0.33
C TYR A 24 -2.71 -32.11 0.80
N ALA A 25 -1.55 -31.56 0.47
CA ALA A 25 -0.60 -31.07 1.47
C ALA A 25 -1.25 -29.91 2.23
N THR A 26 -1.84 -30.19 3.40
CA THR A 26 -2.23 -29.19 4.38
C THR A 26 -1.02 -28.84 5.22
N THR A 27 0.04 -28.32 4.59
CA THR A 27 1.05 -27.60 5.38
C THR A 27 0.38 -26.33 5.89
N PRO A 28 0.27 -26.13 7.22
CA PRO A 28 -0.24 -24.89 7.76
C PRO A 28 0.66 -23.75 7.25
N TYR A 29 0.03 -22.73 6.66
CA TYR A 29 0.71 -21.65 5.93
C TYR A 29 1.64 -20.82 6.86
N SER A 30 1.49 -20.97 8.18
CA SER A 30 2.26 -20.32 9.24
C SER A 30 3.59 -21.01 9.61
N ALA A 31 3.87 -22.21 9.09
CA ALA A 31 5.18 -22.85 9.29
C ALA A 31 6.12 -22.50 8.13
N PRO A 32 7.41 -22.14 8.40
CA PRO A 32 8.41 -22.04 7.33
C PRO A 32 8.40 -23.34 6.54
N ALA A 33 8.29 -23.26 5.21
CA ALA A 33 8.37 -24.45 4.37
C ALA A 33 9.72 -25.16 4.68
N PRO A 34 9.73 -26.48 4.89
CA PRO A 34 10.93 -27.20 5.32
C PRO A 34 12.10 -27.04 4.33
N ASN A 35 11.81 -26.69 3.07
CA ASN A 35 12.80 -26.30 2.08
C ASN A 35 12.43 -24.92 1.49
N PRO A 36 13.36 -23.95 1.44
CA PRO A 36 13.14 -22.70 0.73
C PRO A 36 12.92 -22.97 -0.76
N SER A 37 11.94 -22.28 -1.37
CA SER A 37 11.79 -22.28 -2.82
C SER A 37 13.10 -21.80 -3.45
N ARG A 38 13.68 -22.57 -4.36
CA ARG A 38 14.83 -22.10 -5.15
C ARG A 38 14.36 -20.94 -6.05
N ILE A 39 14.76 -19.72 -5.71
CA ILE A 39 14.54 -18.52 -6.51
C ILE A 39 15.73 -18.35 -7.44
N THR A 40 15.45 -18.17 -8.73
CA THR A 40 16.45 -17.92 -9.77
C THR A 40 16.49 -16.44 -10.15
N ASP A 41 17.56 -16.01 -10.83
CA ASP A 41 17.65 -14.63 -11.34
C ASP A 41 16.52 -14.31 -12.34
N ALA A 42 16.05 -15.31 -13.08
CA ALA A 42 14.90 -15.17 -13.98
C ALA A 42 13.61 -14.89 -13.20
N ASP A 43 13.39 -15.55 -12.06
CA ASP A 43 12.25 -15.28 -11.18
C ASP A 43 12.30 -13.84 -10.63
N VAL A 44 13.49 -13.38 -10.21
CA VAL A 44 13.69 -12.00 -9.74
C VAL A 44 13.43 -10.99 -10.85
N HIS A 45 13.90 -11.25 -12.07
CA HIS A 45 13.64 -10.36 -13.21
C HIS A 45 12.14 -10.28 -13.53
N ALA A 46 11.45 -11.42 -13.60
CA ALA A 46 10.01 -11.47 -13.81
C ALA A 46 9.23 -10.76 -12.70
N ALA A 47 9.64 -10.95 -11.45
CA ALA A 47 9.06 -10.28 -10.28
C ALA A 47 9.23 -8.75 -10.34
N ARG A 48 10.40 -8.27 -10.76
CA ARG A 48 10.67 -6.83 -10.97
C ARG A 48 9.78 -6.25 -12.06
N SER A 49 9.67 -6.94 -13.20
CA SER A 49 8.78 -6.52 -14.29
C SER A 49 7.31 -6.50 -13.86
N TYR A 50 6.87 -7.50 -13.10
CA TYR A 50 5.51 -7.53 -12.54
C TYR A 50 5.23 -6.31 -11.66
N CYS A 51 6.09 -6.04 -10.67
CA CYS A 51 5.92 -4.91 -9.76
C CYS A 51 5.93 -3.58 -10.52
N ALA A 52 6.89 -3.39 -11.44
CA ALA A 52 6.95 -2.19 -12.26
C ALA A 52 5.69 -1.99 -13.12
N ASN A 53 5.15 -3.06 -13.73
CA ASN A 53 3.92 -3.00 -14.52
C ASN A 53 2.68 -2.67 -13.67
N LEU A 54 2.60 -3.19 -12.44
CA LEU A 54 1.54 -2.81 -11.49
C LEU A 54 1.57 -1.31 -11.21
N LEU A 55 2.73 -0.77 -10.87
CA LEU A 55 2.88 0.67 -10.65
C LEU A 55 2.53 1.44 -11.92
N GLN A 56 3.04 1.05 -13.08
CA GLN A 56 2.74 1.74 -14.34
C GLN A 56 1.23 1.81 -14.63
N LYS A 57 0.47 0.78 -14.23
CA LYS A 57 -0.97 0.69 -14.44
C LYS A 57 -1.77 1.43 -13.38
N PHE A 58 -1.46 1.24 -12.09
CA PHE A 58 -2.30 1.67 -10.97
C PHE A 58 -1.71 2.83 -10.15
N ASP A 59 -0.40 3.09 -10.24
CA ASP A 59 0.31 4.15 -9.53
C ASP A 59 1.37 4.81 -10.43
N SER A 60 0.88 5.45 -11.50
CA SER A 60 1.73 6.10 -12.50
C SER A 60 2.67 7.16 -11.92
N PRO A 61 2.28 7.96 -10.88
CA PRO A 61 3.21 8.86 -10.22
C PRO A 61 4.41 8.12 -9.61
N SER A 62 4.20 7.06 -8.83
CA SER A 62 5.32 6.31 -8.27
C SER A 62 6.14 5.57 -9.31
N TYR A 63 5.52 5.06 -10.37
CA TYR A 63 6.26 4.52 -11.51
C TYR A 63 7.22 5.56 -12.11
N THR A 64 6.80 6.82 -12.20
CA THR A 64 7.64 7.90 -12.73
C THR A 64 8.76 8.25 -11.75
N LEU A 65 8.40 8.41 -10.47
CA LEU A 65 9.32 8.87 -9.43
C LEU A 65 10.34 7.82 -8.99
N GLN A 66 10.15 6.53 -9.35
CA GLN A 66 11.14 5.47 -9.06
C GLN A 66 12.54 5.79 -9.61
N THR A 67 12.65 6.64 -10.64
CA THR A 67 13.92 7.05 -11.24
C THR A 67 14.81 7.83 -10.27
N PHE A 68 14.21 8.44 -9.25
CA PHE A 68 14.91 9.21 -8.20
C PHE A 68 15.31 8.33 -7.01
N ILE A 69 14.89 7.06 -7.01
CA ILE A 69 15.30 6.07 -6.02
C ILE A 69 16.63 5.44 -6.46
N PRO A 70 17.65 5.41 -5.57
CA PRO A 70 18.92 4.76 -5.83
C PRO A 70 18.75 3.31 -6.32
N PRO A 71 19.56 2.83 -7.27
CA PRO A 71 19.46 1.47 -7.78
C PRO A 71 19.48 0.37 -6.71
N SER A 72 20.24 0.58 -5.62
CA SER A 72 20.33 -0.36 -4.49
C SER A 72 19.00 -0.57 -3.75
N ALA A 73 18.16 0.46 -3.67
CA ALA A 73 16.87 0.42 -2.97
C ALA A 73 15.67 0.32 -3.93
N ARG A 74 15.88 0.29 -5.24
CA ARG A 74 14.78 0.32 -6.23
C ARG A 74 13.91 -0.93 -6.17
N ASP A 75 14.49 -2.10 -5.93
CA ASP A 75 13.72 -3.34 -5.76
C ASP A 75 12.86 -3.30 -4.50
N ALA A 76 13.39 -2.75 -3.41
CA ALA A 76 12.62 -2.49 -2.19
C ALA A 76 11.43 -1.58 -2.50
N TYR A 77 11.69 -0.42 -3.10
CA TYR A 77 10.67 0.54 -3.49
C TYR A 77 9.56 -0.10 -4.35
N LEU A 78 9.94 -0.82 -5.41
CA LEU A 78 8.99 -1.49 -6.30
C LEU A 78 8.12 -2.51 -5.55
N SER A 79 8.71 -3.36 -4.71
CA SER A 79 7.99 -4.37 -3.95
C SER A 79 7.05 -3.76 -2.90
N ILE A 80 7.50 -2.71 -2.19
CA ILE A 80 6.69 -1.97 -1.20
C ILE A 80 5.48 -1.33 -1.87
N ARG A 81 5.69 -0.60 -2.98
CA ARG A 81 4.59 0.05 -3.71
C ARG A 81 3.66 -0.97 -4.36
N ALA A 82 4.18 -2.08 -4.88
CA ALA A 82 3.36 -3.14 -5.46
C ALA A 82 2.49 -3.83 -4.41
N LEU A 83 3.04 -4.12 -3.21
CA LEU A 83 2.26 -4.64 -2.09
C LEU A 83 1.10 -3.70 -1.73
N ASN A 84 1.37 -2.39 -1.64
CA ASN A 84 0.31 -1.41 -1.36
C ASN A 84 -0.81 -1.45 -2.41
N ILE A 85 -0.47 -1.59 -3.70
CA ILE A 85 -1.46 -1.73 -4.78
C ILE A 85 -2.27 -3.02 -4.63
N GLU A 86 -1.62 -4.15 -4.32
CA GLU A 86 -2.29 -5.42 -4.11
C GLU A 86 -3.27 -5.34 -2.94
N LEU A 87 -2.85 -4.78 -1.80
CA LEU A 87 -3.69 -4.62 -0.62
C LEU A 87 -4.86 -3.67 -0.86
N ALA A 88 -4.61 -2.49 -1.43
CA ALA A 88 -5.63 -1.45 -1.64
C ALA A 88 -6.72 -1.88 -2.64
N ARG A 89 -6.42 -2.83 -3.53
CA ARG A 89 -7.37 -3.34 -4.53
C ARG A 89 -8.15 -4.57 -4.07
N ILE A 90 -7.84 -5.15 -2.90
CA ILE A 90 -8.59 -6.30 -2.38
C ILE A 90 -10.11 -6.01 -2.31
N PRO A 91 -10.58 -4.87 -1.75
CA PRO A 91 -12.00 -4.55 -1.69
C PRO A 91 -12.66 -4.52 -3.08
N ASP A 92 -11.92 -4.04 -4.09
CA ASP A 92 -12.40 -3.95 -5.47
C ASP A 92 -12.50 -5.31 -6.18
N LEU A 93 -11.78 -6.33 -5.71
CA LEU A 93 -11.68 -7.64 -6.36
C LEU A 93 -12.60 -8.70 -5.75
N ILE A 94 -13.09 -8.47 -4.54
CA ILE A 94 -13.91 -9.44 -3.79
C ILE A 94 -15.33 -8.91 -3.59
N SER A 95 -16.28 -9.83 -3.46
CA SER A 95 -17.66 -9.51 -3.06
C SER A 95 -18.01 -10.06 -1.67
N ASN A 96 -17.18 -10.94 -1.12
CA ASN A 96 -17.39 -11.60 0.16
C ASN A 96 -16.31 -11.15 1.17
N PRO A 97 -16.67 -10.53 2.30
CA PRO A 97 -15.71 -10.08 3.33
C PRO A 97 -14.79 -11.18 3.84
N THR A 98 -15.27 -12.42 3.98
CA THR A 98 -14.46 -13.56 4.41
C THR A 98 -13.33 -13.88 3.43
N VAL A 99 -13.60 -13.75 2.12
CA VAL A 99 -12.56 -13.92 1.09
C VAL A 99 -11.51 -12.81 1.18
N GLY A 100 -11.92 -11.60 1.57
CA GLY A 100 -11.02 -10.49 1.85
C GLY A 100 -10.10 -10.74 3.02
N ALA A 101 -10.66 -11.19 4.14
CA ALA A 101 -9.88 -11.59 5.32
C ALA A 101 -8.86 -12.68 4.97
N PHE A 102 -9.25 -13.70 4.17
CA PHE A 102 -8.29 -14.71 3.71
C PHE A 102 -7.18 -14.13 2.83
N ARG A 103 -7.47 -13.13 1.97
CA ARG A 103 -6.43 -12.45 1.18
C ARG A 103 -5.50 -11.59 2.03
N MET A 104 -6.02 -10.91 3.06
CA MET A 104 -5.19 -10.18 4.02
C MET A 104 -4.28 -11.13 4.79
N GLN A 105 -4.82 -12.26 5.27
CA GLN A 105 -4.03 -13.29 5.92
C GLN A 105 -2.95 -13.89 5.01
N PHE A 106 -3.28 -14.16 3.75
CA PHE A 106 -2.32 -14.60 2.73
C PHE A 106 -1.12 -13.64 2.63
N TRP A 107 -1.36 -12.33 2.63
CA TRP A 107 -0.27 -11.34 2.60
C TRP A 107 0.52 -11.29 3.91
N ARG A 108 -0.12 -11.39 5.08
CA ARG A 108 0.60 -11.49 6.38
C ARG A 108 1.56 -12.67 6.38
N ASP A 109 1.09 -13.81 5.91
CA ASP A 109 1.91 -15.00 5.91
C ASP A 109 3.04 -14.92 4.86
N ASN A 110 2.76 -14.37 3.67
CA ASN A 110 3.77 -14.15 2.64
C ASN A 110 4.89 -13.23 3.13
N VAL A 111 4.55 -12.12 3.78
CA VAL A 111 5.52 -11.21 4.41
C VAL A 111 6.30 -11.97 5.50
N THR A 112 5.61 -12.68 6.39
CA THR A 112 6.26 -13.45 7.47
C THR A 112 7.30 -14.44 6.94
N ARG A 113 6.93 -15.22 5.90
CA ARG A 113 7.81 -16.19 5.26
C ARG A 113 8.97 -15.54 4.51
N THR A 114 8.73 -14.39 3.89
CA THR A 114 9.77 -13.61 3.20
C THR A 114 10.86 -13.15 4.17
N PHE A 115 10.46 -12.60 5.32
CA PHE A 115 11.40 -12.21 6.39
C PHE A 115 12.06 -13.42 7.08
N ALA A 116 11.47 -14.61 6.96
CA ALA A 116 12.06 -15.87 7.43
C ALA A 116 12.93 -16.57 6.35
N ASN A 117 13.34 -15.86 5.28
CA ASN A 117 14.16 -16.39 4.18
C ASN A 117 13.53 -17.60 3.44
N THR A 118 12.20 -17.74 3.49
CA THR A 118 11.45 -18.78 2.78
C THR A 118 10.32 -18.19 1.91
N PRO A 119 10.64 -17.19 1.07
CA PRO A 119 9.63 -16.47 0.28
C PRO A 119 8.77 -17.43 -0.57
N PRO A 120 7.45 -17.22 -0.60
CA PRO A 120 6.56 -17.90 -1.53
C PRO A 120 6.86 -17.48 -2.98
N LYS A 121 6.36 -18.24 -3.96
CA LYS A 121 6.45 -17.90 -5.40
C LYS A 121 5.45 -16.81 -5.82
N GLU A 122 5.38 -15.76 -5.03
CA GLU A 122 4.58 -14.56 -5.28
C GLU A 122 5.53 -13.45 -5.73
N PRO A 123 5.34 -12.81 -6.90
CA PRO A 123 6.26 -11.78 -7.44
C PRO A 123 6.67 -10.71 -6.42
N VAL A 124 5.73 -10.16 -5.67
CA VAL A 124 6.02 -9.13 -4.66
C VAL A 124 6.92 -9.67 -3.55
N ALA A 125 6.66 -10.90 -3.08
CA ALA A 125 7.46 -11.55 -2.05
C ALA A 125 8.87 -11.92 -2.53
N ILE A 126 9.00 -12.37 -3.77
CA ILE A 126 10.30 -12.65 -4.41
C ILE A 126 11.15 -11.39 -4.47
N LEU A 127 10.59 -10.28 -4.95
CA LEU A 127 11.32 -9.02 -5.09
C LEU A 127 11.67 -8.42 -3.73
N LEU A 128 10.76 -8.48 -2.76
CA LEU A 128 11.03 -8.05 -1.38
C LEU A 128 12.16 -8.88 -0.76
N HIS A 129 12.15 -10.21 -0.93
CA HIS A 129 13.24 -11.06 -0.45
C HIS A 129 14.58 -10.69 -1.09
N GLN A 130 14.61 -10.42 -2.40
CA GLN A 130 15.83 -9.97 -3.09
C GLN A 130 16.34 -8.65 -2.51
N ALA A 131 15.45 -7.69 -2.24
CA ALA A 131 15.80 -6.42 -1.64
C ALA A 131 16.40 -6.60 -0.23
N LEU A 132 15.74 -7.39 0.63
CA LEU A 132 16.22 -7.70 1.98
C LEU A 132 17.60 -8.39 1.95
N ARG A 133 17.79 -9.37 1.06
CA ARG A 133 19.10 -10.03 0.90
C ARG A 133 20.19 -9.09 0.42
N SER A 134 19.86 -8.20 -0.52
CA SER A 134 20.81 -7.21 -1.05
C SER A 134 21.22 -6.23 0.06
N LEU A 135 20.25 -5.74 0.84
CA LEU A 135 20.48 -4.88 1.98
C LEU A 135 21.39 -5.53 3.04
N GLN A 136 21.10 -6.78 3.43
CA GLN A 136 21.92 -7.53 4.39
C GLN A 136 23.33 -7.83 3.87
N THR A 137 23.49 -8.05 2.56
CA THR A 137 24.79 -8.28 1.94
C THR A 137 25.63 -7.01 1.93
N GLN A 138 25.01 -5.86 1.65
CA GLN A 138 25.68 -4.55 1.65
C GLN A 138 25.98 -4.04 3.07
N HIS A 139 25.11 -4.36 4.03
CA HIS A 139 25.20 -3.92 5.43
C HIS A 139 25.06 -5.12 6.39
N PRO A 140 26.12 -5.93 6.54
CA PRO A 140 26.09 -7.08 7.45
C PRO A 140 25.71 -6.68 8.88
N GLY A 141 24.73 -7.36 9.45
CA GLY A 141 24.25 -7.09 10.81
C GLY A 141 23.09 -6.09 10.92
N ILE A 142 22.64 -5.50 9.81
CA ILE A 142 21.45 -4.64 9.82
C ILE A 142 20.20 -5.42 10.27
N SER A 143 19.49 -4.90 11.26
CA SER A 143 18.23 -5.48 11.71
C SER A 143 17.10 -5.09 10.77
N THR A 144 16.34 -6.08 10.30
CA THR A 144 15.14 -5.87 9.47
C THR A 144 13.85 -6.14 10.23
N SER A 145 13.90 -6.31 11.56
CA SER A 145 12.73 -6.65 12.38
C SER A 145 11.68 -5.53 12.40
N ALA A 146 12.11 -4.28 12.54
CA ALA A 146 11.23 -3.10 12.49
C ALA A 146 10.46 -3.03 11.16
N MET A 147 11.14 -3.30 10.03
CA MET A 147 10.51 -3.32 8.71
C MET A 147 9.37 -4.35 8.65
N LYS A 148 9.56 -5.54 9.23
CA LYS A 148 8.49 -6.55 9.29
C LYS A 148 7.28 -6.00 10.05
N GLY A 149 7.50 -5.33 11.19
CA GLY A 149 6.44 -4.68 11.97
C GLY A 149 5.66 -3.67 11.14
N TRP A 150 6.36 -2.80 10.41
CA TRP A 150 5.75 -1.82 9.51
C TRP A 150 4.95 -2.45 8.35
N PHE A 151 5.42 -3.54 7.75
CA PHE A 151 4.62 -4.27 6.76
C PHE A 151 3.32 -4.81 7.36
N MET A 152 3.37 -5.37 8.59
CA MET A 152 2.16 -5.82 9.28
C MET A 152 1.23 -4.66 9.62
N LYS A 153 1.78 -3.51 10.02
CA LYS A 153 1.04 -2.28 10.31
C LYS A 153 0.23 -1.83 9.09
N VAL A 154 0.83 -1.80 7.89
CA VAL A 154 0.12 -1.47 6.63
C VAL A 154 -1.00 -2.46 6.33
N ILE A 155 -0.74 -3.77 6.46
CA ILE A 155 -1.76 -4.80 6.19
C ILE A 155 -2.94 -4.65 7.15
N ASN A 156 -2.68 -4.45 8.44
CA ASN A 156 -3.71 -4.30 9.46
C ASN A 156 -4.54 -3.02 9.23
N ALA A 157 -3.90 -1.90 8.92
CA ALA A 157 -4.60 -0.64 8.61
C ALA A 157 -5.50 -0.77 7.37
N ARG A 158 -5.05 -1.48 6.33
CA ARG A 158 -5.86 -1.76 5.13
C ARG A 158 -7.02 -2.71 5.41
N GLU A 159 -6.83 -3.72 6.27
CA GLU A 159 -7.90 -4.63 6.67
C GLU A 159 -8.97 -3.92 7.49
N GLN A 160 -8.58 -3.06 8.43
CA GLN A 160 -9.51 -2.32 9.31
C GLN A 160 -10.54 -1.48 8.54
N TYR A 161 -10.14 -0.91 7.39
CA TYR A 161 -10.97 -0.04 6.55
C TYR A 161 -11.46 -0.73 5.26
N MET A 162 -11.34 -2.06 5.15
CA MET A 162 -11.74 -2.81 3.96
C MET A 162 -13.26 -2.79 3.71
N ASP A 163 -14.06 -2.53 4.75
CA ASP A 163 -15.51 -2.36 4.67
C ASP A 163 -15.94 -0.93 4.29
N ASN A 164 -14.99 -0.04 4.00
CA ASN A 164 -15.21 1.38 3.73
C ASN A 164 -15.98 2.09 4.85
N ARG A 165 -15.76 1.68 6.10
CA ARG A 165 -16.27 2.42 7.25
C ARG A 165 -15.75 3.87 7.26
N PRO A 166 -16.55 4.83 7.72
CA PRO A 166 -16.12 6.22 7.81
C PRO A 166 -15.07 6.43 8.91
N TYR A 167 -14.33 7.53 8.82
CA TYR A 167 -13.42 8.01 9.85
C TYR A 167 -14.20 8.81 10.89
N THR A 168 -13.94 8.62 12.18
CA THR A 168 -14.69 9.33 13.23
C THR A 168 -14.43 10.83 13.15
N ASP A 169 -13.16 11.20 12.98
CA ASP A 169 -12.67 12.56 12.89
C ASP A 169 -11.45 12.67 11.96
N MET A 170 -10.88 13.88 11.87
CA MET A 170 -9.67 14.13 11.09
C MET A 170 -8.46 13.33 11.61
N GLU A 171 -8.37 13.11 12.93
CA GLU A 171 -7.25 12.41 13.56
C GLU A 171 -7.24 10.92 13.18
N ASP A 172 -8.40 10.29 13.11
CA ASP A 172 -8.57 8.92 12.61
C ASP A 172 -8.09 8.79 11.14
N LEU A 173 -8.39 9.80 10.30
CA LEU A 173 -7.95 9.84 8.91
C LEU A 173 -6.43 10.04 8.80
N GLU A 174 -5.83 10.90 9.63
CA GLU A 174 -4.39 11.08 9.71
C GLU A 174 -3.68 9.82 10.18
N THR A 175 -4.22 9.17 11.21
CA THR A 175 -3.72 7.89 11.73
C THR A 175 -3.76 6.81 10.65
N TYR A 176 -4.84 6.75 9.86
CA TYR A 176 -4.91 5.86 8.71
C TYR A 176 -3.85 6.19 7.66
N ALA A 177 -3.65 7.47 7.34
CA ALA A 177 -2.66 7.91 6.36
C ALA A 177 -1.21 7.62 6.82
N GLU A 178 -0.94 7.77 8.12
CA GLU A 178 0.32 7.44 8.77
C GLU A 178 0.63 5.93 8.71
N ASN A 179 -0.34 5.13 9.13
CA ASN A 179 -0.23 3.67 9.18
C ASN A 179 -0.23 3.02 7.78
N THR A 180 -0.52 3.79 6.73
CA THR A 180 -0.47 3.35 5.34
C THR A 180 0.65 4.05 4.57
N TYR A 181 0.44 5.28 4.10
CA TYR A 181 1.32 5.97 3.17
C TYR A 181 2.64 6.45 3.78
N SER A 182 2.64 6.97 5.02
CA SER A 182 3.91 7.30 5.72
C SER A 182 4.74 6.06 5.98
N THR A 183 4.09 4.98 6.41
CA THR A 183 4.77 3.70 6.66
C THR A 183 5.46 3.14 5.40
N LEU A 184 4.92 3.36 4.18
CA LEU A 184 5.62 3.00 2.93
C LEU A 184 6.90 3.82 2.72
N MET A 185 6.91 5.08 3.15
CA MET A 185 8.09 5.94 3.06
C MET A 185 9.15 5.50 4.07
N TYR A 186 8.78 5.19 5.31
CA TYR A 186 9.70 4.63 6.32
C TYR A 186 10.33 3.32 5.85
N LEU A 187 9.52 2.41 5.29
CA LEU A 187 10.01 1.17 4.69
C LEU A 187 11.04 1.43 3.58
N THR A 188 10.84 2.48 2.78
CA THR A 188 11.78 2.84 1.71
C THR A 188 13.06 3.48 2.27
N LEU A 189 12.94 4.39 3.24
CA LEU A 189 14.08 5.02 3.93
C LEU A 189 14.95 3.99 4.65
N ALA A 190 14.33 3.01 5.31
CA ALA A 190 15.05 1.96 6.01
C ALA A 190 15.81 1.00 5.07
N ASN A 191 15.46 0.97 3.78
CA ASN A 191 16.24 0.29 2.74
C ASN A 191 17.34 1.19 2.12
N LEU A 192 17.46 2.44 2.54
CA LEU A 192 18.53 3.38 2.16
C LEU A 192 19.68 3.46 3.17
N PRO A 193 19.88 2.42 3.99
CA PRO A 193 20.50 2.47 5.33
C PRO A 193 20.64 3.86 5.97
N LEU A 194 19.58 4.67 5.91
CA LEU A 194 19.51 5.97 6.56
C LEU A 194 18.76 5.78 7.88
N HIS A 195 19.40 6.16 8.99
CA HIS A 195 18.78 6.19 10.31
C HIS A 195 18.62 7.63 10.76
N SER A 196 17.70 8.33 10.10
CA SER A 196 17.50 9.77 10.30
C SER A 196 16.10 10.04 10.83
N LEU A 197 16.01 10.38 12.12
CA LEU A 197 14.74 10.78 12.74
C LEU A 197 14.15 12.01 12.02
N ALA A 198 15.00 12.94 11.57
CA ALA A 198 14.57 14.09 10.81
C ALA A 198 13.94 13.71 9.46
N ALA A 199 14.54 12.75 8.73
CA ALA A 199 13.97 12.25 7.48
C ALA A 199 12.64 11.52 7.71
N ASP A 200 12.52 10.76 8.80
CA ASP A 200 11.27 10.11 9.19
C ASP A 200 10.17 11.13 9.46
N HIS A 201 10.42 12.19 10.21
CA HIS A 201 9.39 13.19 10.49
C HIS A 201 8.94 13.93 9.22
N VAL A 202 9.88 14.28 8.31
CA VAL A 202 9.51 14.85 7.00
C VAL A 202 8.69 13.84 6.18
N ALA A 203 9.07 12.56 6.21
CA ALA A 203 8.34 11.50 5.54
C ALA A 203 6.94 11.26 6.14
N SER A 204 6.77 11.43 7.45
CA SER A 204 5.48 11.34 8.16
C SER A 204 4.49 12.34 7.57
N HIS A 205 4.84 13.62 7.55
CA HIS A 205 3.96 14.65 7.02
C HIS A 205 3.64 14.45 5.53
N ILE A 206 4.64 14.12 4.71
CA ILE A 206 4.42 13.84 3.28
C ILE A 206 3.52 12.61 3.09
N GLY A 207 3.70 11.57 3.90
CA GLY A 207 2.92 10.35 3.91
C GLY A 207 1.47 10.60 4.31
N LYS A 208 1.24 11.32 5.42
CA LYS A 208 -0.09 11.78 5.87
C LYS A 208 -0.80 12.58 4.77
N ALA A 209 -0.14 13.59 4.20
CA ALA A 209 -0.68 14.36 3.08
C ALA A 209 -1.04 13.49 1.86
N THR A 210 -0.17 12.55 1.51
CA THR A 210 -0.39 11.64 0.37
C THR A 210 -1.56 10.70 0.62
N GLY A 211 -1.71 10.20 1.85
CA GLY A 211 -2.81 9.33 2.25
C GLY A 211 -4.16 10.04 2.26
N ILE A 212 -4.23 11.23 2.85
CA ILE A 212 -5.43 12.07 2.83
C ILE A 212 -5.83 12.39 1.38
N ALA A 213 -4.89 12.82 0.55
CA ALA A 213 -5.16 13.07 -0.87
C ALA A 213 -5.61 11.82 -1.63
N ALA A 214 -5.14 10.63 -1.25
CA ALA A 214 -5.58 9.38 -1.85
C ALA A 214 -7.02 9.02 -1.45
N VAL A 215 -7.42 9.26 -0.21
CA VAL A 215 -8.81 9.08 0.26
C VAL A 215 -9.74 9.99 -0.53
N LEU A 216 -9.41 11.30 -0.63
CA LEU A 216 -10.19 12.24 -1.43
C LEU A 216 -10.29 11.80 -2.89
N ARG A 217 -9.17 11.41 -3.53
CA ARG A 217 -9.16 10.92 -4.91
C ARG A 217 -10.00 9.65 -5.11
N GLY A 218 -10.10 8.81 -4.09
CA GLY A 218 -10.90 7.58 -4.09
C GLY A 218 -12.40 7.81 -3.90
N LEU A 219 -12.80 8.93 -3.29
CA LEU A 219 -14.18 9.21 -2.90
C LEU A 219 -15.18 9.01 -4.05
N PRO A 220 -15.00 9.55 -5.27
CA PRO A 220 -15.95 9.32 -6.36
C PRO A 220 -16.16 7.85 -6.72
N LEU A 221 -15.12 7.03 -6.59
CA LEU A 221 -15.17 5.61 -6.96
C LEU A 221 -15.81 4.76 -5.85
N LEU A 222 -15.64 5.18 -4.60
CA LEU A 222 -16.24 4.51 -3.44
C LEU A 222 -17.71 4.90 -3.24
N ALA A 223 -18.05 6.18 -3.48
CA ALA A 223 -19.43 6.66 -3.43
C ALA A 223 -20.28 6.09 -4.57
N PHE A 224 -19.68 5.89 -5.75
CA PHE A 224 -20.36 5.38 -6.94
C PHE A 224 -19.57 4.20 -7.56
N PRO A 225 -19.61 3.01 -6.93
CA PRO A 225 -18.86 1.86 -7.42
C PRO A 225 -19.37 1.43 -8.80
N PRO A 226 -18.47 1.05 -9.73
CA PRO A 226 -18.89 0.54 -11.03
C PRO A 226 -19.66 -0.78 -10.88
N PRO A 227 -20.56 -1.12 -11.83
CA PRO A 227 -21.30 -2.37 -11.79
C PRO A 227 -20.34 -3.57 -11.76
N PRO A 228 -20.71 -4.66 -11.05
CA PRO A 228 -19.86 -5.84 -10.93
C PRO A 228 -19.58 -6.46 -12.30
N ASN A 229 -18.32 -6.84 -12.55
CA ASN A 229 -17.93 -7.50 -13.78
C ASN A 229 -18.63 -8.87 -13.93
N HIS A 230 -19.29 -9.11 -15.07
CA HIS A 230 -20.06 -10.34 -15.37
C HIS A 230 -19.25 -11.66 -15.45
N HIS A 231 -17.93 -11.62 -15.24
CA HIS A 231 -17.03 -12.79 -15.37
C HIS A 231 -16.48 -13.32 -14.04
N SER A 232 -17.04 -12.91 -12.89
CA SER A 232 -16.61 -13.42 -11.59
C SER A 232 -17.22 -14.81 -11.32
N ASN A 233 -16.40 -15.87 -11.43
CA ASN A 233 -16.75 -17.26 -11.06
C ASN A 233 -16.93 -17.47 -9.54
N SER A 234 -17.15 -16.40 -8.76
CA SER A 234 -17.35 -16.43 -7.31
C SER A 234 -18.69 -17.05 -6.89
N SER A 235 -19.53 -17.47 -7.84
CA SER A 235 -20.78 -18.21 -7.60
C SER A 235 -20.59 -19.66 -7.14
N ALA A 236 -19.35 -20.18 -7.11
CA ALA A 236 -19.07 -21.58 -6.75
C ALA A 236 -19.04 -21.85 -5.22
N PHE A 237 -18.99 -20.83 -4.36
CA PHE A 237 -19.16 -20.99 -2.91
C PHE A 237 -20.57 -20.52 -2.52
N GLY A 238 -21.44 -21.48 -2.25
CA GLY A 238 -22.86 -21.30 -1.96
C GLY A 238 -23.14 -20.20 -0.92
N GLY A 239 -23.78 -19.14 -1.38
CA GLY A 239 -24.27 -18.02 -0.60
C GLY A 239 -24.95 -17.06 -1.55
N GLY A 240 -26.25 -17.28 -1.79
CA GLY A 240 -27.07 -16.47 -2.68
C GLY A 240 -27.16 -15.03 -2.19
N GLY A 241 -26.29 -14.18 -2.73
CA GLY A 241 -26.28 -12.76 -2.50
C GLY A 241 -25.33 -12.13 -3.49
N SER A 242 -25.85 -11.75 -4.67
CA SER A 242 -25.20 -10.72 -5.48
C SER A 242 -25.27 -9.42 -4.67
N GLY A 243 -24.36 -9.27 -3.70
CA GLY A 243 -24.26 -8.07 -2.90
C GLY A 243 -23.91 -6.92 -3.83
N THR A 244 -24.91 -6.12 -4.19
CA THR A 244 -24.69 -4.80 -4.77
C THR A 244 -23.73 -4.07 -3.85
N ARG A 245 -22.57 -3.65 -4.38
CA ARG A 245 -21.66 -2.79 -3.62
C ARG A 245 -22.41 -1.51 -3.34
N HIS A 246 -22.73 -1.29 -2.06
CA HIS A 246 -23.32 -0.03 -1.64
C HIS A 246 -22.21 1.01 -1.66
N GLY A 247 -22.52 2.20 -2.19
CA GLY A 247 -21.60 3.32 -2.15
C GLY A 247 -21.28 3.71 -0.70
N SER A 248 -20.10 4.25 -0.47
CA SER A 248 -19.70 4.79 0.83
C SER A 248 -19.02 6.16 0.66
N VAL A 249 -19.36 7.10 1.52
CA VAL A 249 -18.69 8.40 1.62
C VAL A 249 -17.65 8.36 2.74
N VAL A 250 -16.38 8.20 2.36
CA VAL A 250 -15.25 8.02 3.29
C VAL A 250 -14.60 9.34 3.73
N LEU A 251 -15.41 10.31 4.16
CA LEU A 251 -14.93 11.56 4.78
C LEU A 251 -15.02 11.46 6.32
N PRO A 252 -14.23 12.25 7.07
CA PRO A 252 -14.39 12.38 8.50
C PRO A 252 -15.81 12.84 8.89
N LEU A 253 -16.43 12.14 9.85
CA LEU A 253 -17.81 12.41 10.25
C LEU A 253 -17.96 13.79 10.91
N ASP A 254 -16.97 14.23 11.67
CA ASP A 254 -16.91 15.57 12.27
C ASP A 254 -16.91 16.68 11.20
N VAL A 255 -16.12 16.52 10.14
CA VAL A 255 -16.05 17.46 9.02
C VAL A 255 -17.36 17.47 8.23
N MET A 256 -17.92 16.28 7.96
CA MET A 256 -19.23 16.18 7.32
C MET A 256 -20.31 16.89 8.14
N ALA A 257 -20.33 16.70 9.46
CA ALA A 257 -21.27 17.34 10.36
C ALA A 257 -21.11 18.86 10.37
N GLN A 258 -19.87 19.37 10.46
CA GLN A 258 -19.57 20.80 10.46
C GLN A 258 -19.97 21.49 9.14
N ALA A 259 -19.73 20.83 8.01
CA ALA A 259 -20.11 21.32 6.69
C ALA A 259 -21.59 21.06 6.33
N GLY A 260 -22.34 20.33 7.18
CA GLY A 260 -23.75 20.00 6.94
C GLY A 260 -23.98 18.96 5.85
N VAL A 261 -22.97 18.14 5.53
CA VAL A 261 -23.05 17.09 4.50
C VAL A 261 -23.90 15.93 4.99
N LYS A 262 -24.90 15.57 4.17
CA LYS A 262 -25.68 14.34 4.36
C LYS A 262 -25.29 13.33 3.30
N GLU A 263 -24.99 12.10 3.73
CA GLU A 263 -24.57 11.03 2.82
C GLU A 263 -25.59 10.75 1.71
N GLU A 264 -26.88 10.79 2.05
CA GLU A 264 -27.97 10.63 1.08
C GLU A 264 -27.96 11.71 -0.02
N ASP A 265 -27.64 12.96 0.34
CA ASP A 265 -27.54 14.04 -0.65
C ASP A 265 -26.36 13.82 -1.59
N VAL A 266 -25.25 13.28 -1.09
CA VAL A 266 -24.10 12.87 -1.93
C VAL A 266 -24.54 11.81 -2.94
N PHE A 267 -25.27 10.78 -2.53
CA PHE A 267 -25.71 9.73 -3.45
C PHE A 267 -26.75 10.20 -4.47
N ARG A 268 -27.60 11.18 -4.12
CA ARG A 268 -28.64 11.71 -5.00
C ARG A 268 -28.13 12.78 -5.96
N GLN A 269 -27.25 13.65 -5.50
CA GLN A 269 -26.86 14.90 -6.17
C GLN A 269 -25.39 14.88 -6.62
N GLY A 270 -24.60 13.90 -6.17
CA GLY A 270 -23.18 13.78 -6.50
C GLY A 270 -22.41 15.00 -6.03
N ALA A 271 -21.69 15.63 -6.96
CA ALA A 271 -20.86 16.82 -6.71
C ALA A 271 -21.66 18.03 -6.18
N GLU A 272 -22.95 18.11 -6.48
CA GLU A 272 -23.82 19.23 -6.10
C GLU A 272 -24.43 19.08 -4.69
N ALA A 273 -24.08 18.02 -3.96
CA ALA A 273 -24.56 17.81 -2.60
C ALA A 273 -24.16 18.99 -1.69
N PRO A 274 -25.11 19.60 -0.94
CA PRO A 274 -24.83 20.73 -0.07
C PRO A 274 -23.71 20.43 0.94
N GLY A 275 -22.76 21.36 1.07
CA GLY A 275 -21.62 21.26 1.99
C GLY A 275 -20.50 20.32 1.56
N LEU A 276 -20.66 19.52 0.49
CA LEU A 276 -19.67 18.51 0.13
C LEU A 276 -18.32 19.12 -0.28
N LYS A 277 -18.36 20.20 -1.06
CA LYS A 277 -17.15 20.93 -1.46
C LYS A 277 -16.45 21.55 -0.26
N ASP A 278 -17.19 22.08 0.71
CA ASP A 278 -16.64 22.65 1.94
C ASP A 278 -15.99 21.56 2.82
N ALA A 279 -16.60 20.38 2.91
CA ALA A 279 -16.00 19.24 3.59
C ALA A 279 -14.71 18.77 2.90
N ILE A 280 -14.72 18.67 1.56
CA ILE A 280 -13.53 18.33 0.77
C ILE A 280 -12.44 19.39 0.94
N PHE A 281 -12.81 20.68 0.97
CA PHE A 281 -11.91 21.79 1.23
C PHE A 281 -11.21 21.65 2.59
N SER A 282 -11.96 21.36 3.65
CA SER A 282 -11.40 21.18 4.99
C SER A 282 -10.39 20.01 5.05
N VAL A 283 -10.74 18.87 4.45
CA VAL A 283 -9.84 17.70 4.38
C VAL A 283 -8.61 17.97 3.50
N ALA A 284 -8.80 18.63 2.36
CA ALA A 284 -7.71 19.00 1.46
C ALA A 284 -6.76 20.03 2.08
N THR A 285 -7.29 20.96 2.88
CA THR A 285 -6.51 21.93 3.66
C THR A 285 -5.58 21.20 4.62
N ARG A 286 -6.08 20.21 5.36
CA ARG A 286 -5.24 19.43 6.27
C ARG A 286 -4.10 18.70 5.55
N ALA A 287 -4.37 18.13 4.37
CA ALA A 287 -3.33 17.53 3.54
C ALA A 287 -2.28 18.56 3.09
N ASN A 288 -2.70 19.77 2.74
CA ASN A 288 -1.79 20.84 2.34
C ASN A 288 -0.96 21.37 3.52
N ASP A 289 -1.53 21.47 4.73
CA ASP A 289 -0.82 21.88 5.94
C ASP A 289 0.37 20.96 6.21
N HIS A 290 0.16 19.64 6.15
CA HIS A 290 1.27 18.69 6.24
C HIS A 290 2.35 18.91 5.17
N LEU A 291 1.99 19.26 3.93
CA LEU A 291 2.99 19.58 2.91
C LEU A 291 3.71 20.90 3.19
N ILE A 292 3.07 21.87 3.84
CA ILE A 292 3.70 23.12 4.27
C ILE A 292 4.71 22.80 5.39
N THR A 293 4.29 22.07 6.43
CA THR A 293 5.16 21.64 7.52
C THR A 293 6.37 20.87 7.00
N ALA A 294 6.17 19.88 6.12
CA ALA A 294 7.27 19.13 5.52
C ALA A 294 8.26 20.01 4.74
N ARG A 295 7.77 21.04 4.02
CA ARG A 295 8.62 22.00 3.29
C ARG A 295 9.41 22.89 4.23
N GLU A 296 8.80 23.34 5.32
CA GLU A 296 9.46 24.16 6.34
C GLU A 296 10.55 23.37 7.07
N MET A 297 10.25 22.15 7.50
CA MET A 297 11.22 21.23 8.10
C MET A 297 12.39 20.97 7.16
N LEU A 298 12.12 20.62 5.90
CA LEU A 298 13.15 20.39 4.90
C LEU A 298 14.05 21.63 4.72
N LYS A 299 13.46 22.82 4.66
CA LYS A 299 14.20 24.09 4.55
C LYS A 299 15.07 24.35 5.78
N ASN A 300 14.58 24.04 6.98
CA ASN A 300 15.34 24.19 8.23
C ASN A 300 16.53 23.22 8.27
N LEU A 301 16.30 21.95 7.96
CA LEU A 301 17.33 20.90 7.92
C LEU A 301 18.42 21.21 6.89
N GLN A 302 18.05 21.71 5.71
CA GLN A 302 19.01 22.17 4.70
C GLN A 302 19.86 23.36 5.13
N GLN A 303 19.36 24.17 6.07
CA GLN A 303 20.10 25.28 6.69
C GLN A 303 20.93 24.83 7.91
N GLY A 304 20.97 23.53 8.22
CA GLY A 304 21.63 22.99 9.41
C GLY A 304 20.94 23.37 10.72
N LYS A 305 19.66 23.78 10.67
CA LYS A 305 18.84 24.04 11.85
C LYS A 305 18.12 22.77 12.26
N ASP A 306 17.70 22.72 13.52
CA ASP A 306 16.76 21.69 13.96
C ASP A 306 15.47 21.76 13.14
N ALA A 307 14.80 20.61 12.97
CA ALA A 307 13.58 20.53 12.15
C ALA A 307 12.44 21.39 12.72
N GLY A 308 12.52 21.80 14.00
CA GLY A 308 11.55 22.64 14.68
C GLY A 308 10.43 21.78 15.25
N HIS A 309 10.68 21.14 16.39
CA HIS A 309 9.90 20.01 16.91
C HIS A 309 8.93 20.36 18.06
N ASP A 310 8.43 21.59 18.15
CA ASP A 310 7.67 22.00 19.34
C ASP A 310 6.20 21.53 19.41
N PHE A 311 5.64 20.79 18.43
CA PHE A 311 4.17 20.61 18.42
C PHE A 311 3.52 19.21 18.22
N GLU A 312 4.14 18.13 17.73
CA GLU A 312 3.29 17.00 17.23
C GLU A 312 3.74 15.53 17.43
N HIS A 313 4.59 15.16 18.42
CA HIS A 313 5.00 13.73 18.53
C HIS A 313 5.00 13.12 19.95
N GLU A 314 4.00 13.39 20.80
CA GLU A 314 3.74 12.48 21.92
C GLU A 314 2.99 11.23 21.42
N GLY A 315 3.72 10.16 21.05
CA GLY A 315 3.13 8.80 20.97
C GLY A 315 3.43 7.91 19.76
N GLU A 316 4.28 8.29 18.80
CA GLU A 316 4.52 7.45 17.62
C GLU A 316 5.42 6.21 17.94
N GLU A 317 4.80 5.03 18.05
CA GLU A 317 5.48 3.75 18.30
C GLU A 317 6.38 3.32 17.12
N GLY A 318 7.68 3.09 17.40
CA GLY A 318 8.60 2.40 16.49
C GLY A 318 9.79 3.20 15.94
N HIS A 319 9.92 4.48 16.30
CA HIS A 319 11.03 5.36 15.85
C HIS A 319 12.22 5.40 16.82
N GLN A 320 12.46 4.33 17.58
CA GLN A 320 13.62 4.22 18.47
C GLN A 320 14.87 3.84 17.67
N TYR A 321 15.60 4.85 17.20
CA TYR A 321 16.97 4.66 16.75
C TYR A 321 17.90 4.63 17.96
N SER A 322 18.77 3.62 18.08
CA SER A 322 19.85 3.66 19.06
C SER A 322 20.78 4.84 18.70
N GLU A 323 21.15 5.67 19.68
CA GLU A 323 22.08 6.83 19.55
C GLU A 323 23.47 6.50 18.95
N ALA A 324 23.71 5.25 18.55
CA ALA A 324 24.79 4.87 17.67
C ALA A 324 24.55 5.38 16.23
N SER A 325 24.22 6.67 16.08
CA SER A 325 24.28 7.37 14.79
C SER A 325 25.68 7.23 14.22
N PHE A 326 25.75 7.07 12.89
CA PHE A 326 27.01 7.15 12.15
C PHE A 326 27.77 8.41 12.60
N LYS A 327 28.88 8.21 13.32
CA LYS A 327 29.82 9.28 13.65
C LYS A 327 30.33 9.88 12.33
N GLY A 328 29.71 10.98 11.86
CA GLY A 328 30.26 11.80 10.77
C GLY A 328 29.28 12.35 9.72
N SER A 329 28.00 11.97 9.69
CA SER A 329 27.02 12.49 8.71
C SER A 329 26.21 13.64 9.32
N SER A 330 26.04 14.75 8.59
CA SER A 330 25.09 15.80 9.01
C SER A 330 23.64 15.38 8.68
N GLN A 331 22.65 15.92 9.39
CA GLN A 331 21.23 15.70 9.07
C GLN A 331 20.91 16.13 7.62
N ALA A 332 21.61 17.15 7.09
CA ALA A 332 21.46 17.60 5.72
C ALA A 332 21.92 16.54 4.71
N ASP A 333 23.03 15.85 4.99
CA ASP A 333 23.53 14.76 4.15
C ASP A 333 22.55 13.58 4.15
N GLU A 334 22.00 13.22 5.31
CA GLU A 334 21.02 12.14 5.42
C GLU A 334 19.76 12.42 4.58
N ILE A 335 19.24 13.65 4.66
CA ILE A 335 18.12 14.11 3.85
C ILE A 335 18.47 14.12 2.36
N GLU A 336 19.70 14.50 1.99
CA GLU A 336 20.14 14.49 0.60
C GLU A 336 20.12 13.07 0.01
N HIS A 337 20.67 12.10 0.75
CA HIS A 337 20.68 10.70 0.31
C HIS A 337 19.26 10.10 0.25
N GLY A 338 18.38 10.53 1.15
CA GLY A 338 16.97 10.10 1.23
C GLY A 338 16.00 10.88 0.34
N PHE A 339 16.45 11.95 -0.33
CA PHE A 339 15.55 12.94 -0.96
C PHE A 339 14.58 12.33 -1.98
N GLY A 340 15.03 11.30 -2.71
CA GLY A 340 14.20 10.58 -3.67
C GLY A 340 12.93 9.98 -3.04
N VAL A 341 12.98 9.61 -1.77
CA VAL A 341 11.84 9.05 -1.02
C VAL A 341 10.80 10.12 -0.71
N LEU A 342 11.20 11.38 -0.58
CA LEU A 342 10.32 12.53 -0.28
C LEU A 342 9.55 13.05 -1.51
N MET A 343 9.90 12.57 -2.71
CA MET A 343 9.29 12.98 -3.98
C MET A 343 7.77 12.79 -4.10
N PRO A 344 7.07 11.88 -3.37
CA PRO A 344 5.61 11.82 -3.35
C PRO A 344 4.92 13.14 -2.96
N ALA A 345 5.60 14.05 -2.26
CA ALA A 345 5.09 15.39 -1.98
C ALA A 345 4.68 16.15 -3.26
N LEU A 346 5.43 15.98 -4.35
CA LEU A 346 5.20 16.67 -5.61
C LEU A 346 3.86 16.29 -6.28
N PRO A 347 3.58 15.01 -6.63
CA PRO A 347 2.30 14.65 -7.22
C PRO A 347 1.12 14.91 -6.27
N THR A 348 1.32 14.80 -4.96
CA THR A 348 0.29 15.17 -3.96
C THR A 348 -0.04 16.66 -4.06
N ARG A 349 0.97 17.54 -4.03
CA ARG A 349 0.79 18.99 -4.22
C ARG A 349 0.12 19.33 -5.56
N LEU A 350 0.60 18.74 -6.67
CA LEU A 350 0.03 18.99 -8.00
C LEU A 350 -1.43 18.56 -8.09
N TRP A 351 -1.81 17.49 -7.39
CA TRP A 351 -3.20 17.05 -7.34
C TRP A 351 -4.07 17.98 -6.49
N LEU A 352 -3.59 18.44 -5.34
CA LEU A 352 -4.30 19.43 -4.50
C LEU A 352 -4.48 20.77 -5.23
N GLU A 353 -3.46 21.26 -5.94
CA GLU A 353 -3.57 22.47 -6.78
C GLU A 353 -4.58 22.32 -7.93
N LYS A 354 -4.79 21.10 -8.43
CA LYS A 354 -5.86 20.84 -9.42
C LYS A 354 -7.22 20.78 -8.75
N LEU A 355 -7.33 20.17 -7.58
CA LEU A 355 -8.56 20.11 -6.80
C LEU A 355 -9.06 21.51 -6.45
N GLU A 356 -8.17 22.40 -6.02
CA GLU A 356 -8.46 23.81 -5.76
C GLU A 356 -9.01 24.52 -7.01
N LYS A 357 -8.36 24.34 -8.17
CA LYS A 357 -8.83 24.89 -9.46
C LYS A 357 -10.18 24.34 -9.91
N CYS A 358 -10.54 23.17 -9.41
CA CYS A 358 -11.82 22.53 -9.61
C CYS A 358 -12.85 22.92 -8.55
N ASP A 359 -12.59 23.96 -7.73
CA ASP A 359 -13.49 24.41 -6.67
C ASP A 359 -13.84 23.28 -5.70
N PHE A 360 -12.83 22.44 -5.39
CA PHE A 360 -12.95 21.28 -4.51
C PHE A 360 -13.99 20.24 -4.94
N ASP A 361 -14.47 20.30 -6.19
CA ASP A 361 -15.27 19.25 -6.80
C ASP A 361 -14.37 18.05 -7.17
N VAL A 362 -14.42 17.03 -6.33
CA VAL A 362 -13.62 15.81 -6.50
C VAL A 362 -14.13 14.87 -7.60
N PHE A 363 -15.34 15.11 -8.14
CA PHE A 363 -15.93 14.31 -9.21
C PHE A 363 -15.46 14.73 -10.61
N ARG A 364 -14.77 15.87 -10.71
CA ARG A 364 -14.22 16.39 -11.96
C ARG A 364 -13.34 15.35 -12.68
N PRO A 365 -13.62 15.00 -13.95
CA PRO A 365 -12.85 14.01 -14.69
C PRO A 365 -11.38 14.41 -14.88
N GLU A 366 -11.09 15.72 -14.87
CA GLU A 366 -9.74 16.26 -14.97
C GLU A 366 -8.81 15.78 -13.84
N LEU A 367 -9.36 15.51 -12.65
CA LEU A 367 -8.61 15.04 -11.48
C LEU A 367 -8.14 13.58 -11.61
N ARG A 368 -8.72 12.82 -12.54
CA ARG A 368 -8.33 11.43 -12.83
C ARG A 368 -7.22 11.34 -13.88
N SER A 369 -6.94 12.43 -14.58
CA SER A 369 -5.93 12.48 -15.63
C SER A 369 -4.51 12.44 -15.06
N ARG A 370 -3.61 11.78 -15.79
CA ARG A 370 -2.18 11.77 -15.44
C ARG A 370 -1.60 13.17 -15.62
N ASP A 371 -0.79 13.62 -14.66
CA ASP A 371 -0.07 14.88 -14.80
C ASP A 371 1.16 14.70 -15.70
N TRP A 372 1.06 15.18 -16.94
CA TRP A 372 2.15 15.11 -17.91
C TRP A 372 3.39 15.91 -17.50
N ARG A 373 3.26 16.87 -16.57
CA ARG A 373 4.37 17.70 -16.09
C ARG A 373 5.19 17.01 -15.01
N LEU A 374 4.72 15.88 -14.47
CA LEU A 374 5.36 15.21 -13.34
C LEU A 374 6.83 14.81 -13.60
N PRO A 375 7.22 14.23 -14.75
CA PRO A 375 8.63 13.90 -15.00
C PRO A 375 9.53 15.14 -14.99
N TRP A 376 9.11 16.22 -15.66
CA TRP A 376 9.85 17.48 -15.73
C TRP A 376 9.93 18.19 -14.38
N LYS A 377 8.80 18.36 -13.69
CA LYS A 377 8.77 18.96 -12.35
C LYS A 377 9.54 18.10 -11.35
N GLY A 378 9.48 16.77 -11.47
CA GLY A 378 10.21 15.82 -10.65
C GLY A 378 11.71 15.98 -10.80
N TYR A 379 12.20 16.12 -12.03
CA TYR A 379 13.61 16.38 -12.29
C TYR A 379 14.09 17.66 -11.58
N TRP A 380 13.37 18.78 -11.77
CA TRP A 380 13.75 20.05 -11.14
C TRP A 380 13.65 20.02 -9.61
N ALA A 381 12.60 19.42 -9.08
CA ALA A 381 12.41 19.22 -7.64
C ALA A 381 13.56 18.42 -7.03
N TYR A 382 13.92 17.30 -7.67
CA TYR A 382 15.05 16.47 -7.26
C TYR A 382 16.39 17.21 -7.36
N SER A 383 16.67 17.88 -8.48
CA SER A 383 17.92 18.63 -8.69
C SER A 383 18.08 19.82 -7.75
N ARG A 384 16.98 20.47 -7.35
CA ARG A 384 17.00 21.63 -6.44
C ARG A 384 16.75 21.26 -4.98
N ARG A 385 16.57 19.97 -4.67
CA ARG A 385 16.19 19.47 -3.34
C ARG A 385 14.98 20.21 -2.75
N SER A 386 13.94 20.42 -3.56
CA SER A 386 12.73 21.18 -3.19
C SER A 386 11.48 20.45 -3.65
N ILE A 387 10.44 20.39 -2.79
CA ILE A 387 9.18 19.68 -3.02
C ILE A 387 7.97 20.63 -3.13
#